data_AF-I7LBS3-F1
#
_entry.id   AF-I7LBS3-F1
#
_cell.length_a   1.000
_cell.length_b   1.000
_cell.length_c   1.000
_cell.angle_alpha   90.00
_cell.angle_beta   90.00
_cell.angle_gamma   90.00
#
_symmetry.space_group_name_H-M   'P 1'
#
loop_
_entity.id
_entity.type
_entity.pdbx_description
1 polymer ?
#
loop_
_entity_poly.entity_id
_entity_poly.type
_entity_poly.pdbx_seq_one_letter_code
_entity_poly.pdbx_strand_id
1 'polypeptide(L)'
;MKKLQKKLFNRLKQMKQSKKKGFTLIEMVVVIAIIVILLIIVAPNLAKQRETAENKSKVALKQTVETQVELYRVEHNETPKGLSELVNEGMLTKDQVEKFGKYGYEYQDSGKIVDKNGKS
;
A
#
# COMPACT_ATOMS: atom_id res chain seq x y z
N MET A 1 4.63 -78.25 -2.48
CA MET A 1 3.69 -77.42 -3.28
C MET A 1 2.87 -76.41 -2.44
N LYS A 2 2.24 -76.79 -1.32
CA LYS A 2 1.35 -75.88 -0.52
C LYS A 2 2.02 -74.65 0.13
N LYS A 3 3.34 -74.68 0.40
CA LYS A 3 4.08 -73.56 1.02
C LYS A 3 4.22 -72.34 0.09
N LEU A 4 4.28 -72.56 -1.22
CA LEU A 4 4.44 -71.50 -2.21
C LEU A 4 3.15 -70.68 -2.35
N GLN A 5 2.02 -71.37 -2.41
CA GLN A 5 0.70 -70.73 -2.42
C GLN A 5 0.45 -69.91 -1.15
N LYS A 6 0.87 -70.43 0.02
CA LYS A 6 0.74 -69.71 1.31
C LYS A 6 1.64 -68.46 1.38
N LYS A 7 2.84 -68.51 0.79
CA LYS A 7 3.76 -67.36 0.69
C LYS A 7 3.24 -66.29 -0.26
N LEU A 8 2.64 -66.70 -1.38
CA LEU A 8 1.92 -65.79 -2.29
C LEU A 8 0.73 -65.12 -1.58
N PHE A 9 -0.11 -65.90 -0.88
CA PHE A 9 -1.29 -65.38 -0.19
C PHE A 9 -0.93 -64.36 0.91
N ASN A 10 0.16 -64.61 1.65
CA ASN A 10 0.66 -63.66 2.65
C ASN A 10 1.22 -62.37 2.04
N ARG A 11 1.89 -62.42 0.88
CA ARG A 11 2.31 -61.20 0.15
C ARG A 11 1.14 -60.41 -0.39
N LEU A 12 0.12 -61.08 -0.93
CA LEU A 12 -1.12 -60.45 -1.39
C LEU A 12 -1.87 -59.76 -0.24
N LYS A 13 -1.89 -60.37 0.96
CA LYS A 13 -2.47 -59.78 2.17
C LYS A 13 -1.67 -58.57 2.69
N GLN A 14 -0.35 -58.54 2.48
CA GLN A 14 0.53 -57.44 2.89
C GLN A 14 0.42 -56.21 1.97
N MET A 15 -0.16 -56.36 0.77
CA MET A 15 -0.53 -55.24 -0.13
C MET A 15 -1.88 -54.62 0.20
N LYS A 16 -2.54 -55.00 1.32
CA LYS A 16 -3.79 -54.39 1.77
C LYS A 16 -3.53 -52.99 2.35
N GLN A 17 -3.27 -52.09 1.41
CA GLN A 17 -3.51 -50.65 1.39
C GLN A 17 -3.45 -49.91 2.73
N SER A 18 -2.34 -49.21 2.96
CA SER A 18 -2.34 -48.05 3.84
C SER A 18 -3.29 -47.01 3.26
N LYS A 19 -4.50 -46.87 3.82
CA LYS A 19 -5.35 -45.71 3.55
C LYS A 19 -4.64 -44.48 4.08
N LYS A 20 -3.90 -43.77 3.22
CA LYS A 20 -3.39 -42.43 3.52
C LYS A 20 -4.63 -41.55 3.71
N LYS A 21 -4.85 -41.08 4.94
CA LYS A 21 -5.86 -40.04 5.21
C LYS A 21 -5.34 -38.76 4.56
N GLY A 22 -5.81 -38.49 3.34
CA GLY A 22 -5.50 -37.28 2.60
C GLY A 22 -6.43 -36.14 2.99
N PHE A 23 -5.96 -34.93 2.74
CA PHE A 23 -6.71 -33.70 2.90
C PHE A 23 -8.03 -33.76 2.11
N THR A 24 -9.14 -33.39 2.74
CA THR A 24 -10.48 -33.43 2.15
C THR A 24 -10.86 -32.09 1.55
N LEU A 25 -11.78 -32.08 0.60
CA LEU A 25 -12.30 -30.83 0.03
C LEU A 25 -12.98 -29.96 1.10
N ILE A 26 -13.69 -30.57 2.05
CA ILE A 26 -14.37 -29.83 3.12
C ILE A 26 -13.39 -29.07 4.01
N GLU A 27 -12.21 -29.62 4.29
CA GLU A 27 -11.17 -28.93 5.05
C GLU A 27 -10.65 -27.69 4.30
N MET A 28 -10.56 -27.72 2.97
CA MET A 28 -10.11 -26.57 2.18
C MET A 28 -11.18 -25.47 2.17
N VAL A 29 -12.45 -25.85 2.09
CA VAL A 29 -13.58 -24.91 2.12
C VAL A 29 -13.63 -24.16 3.45
N VAL A 30 -13.44 -24.86 4.58
CA VAL A 30 -13.41 -24.20 5.90
C VAL A 30 -12.24 -23.23 6.02
N VAL A 31 -11.05 -23.59 5.52
CA VAL A 31 -9.88 -22.71 5.54
C VAL A 31 -10.12 -21.45 4.71
N ILE A 32 -10.66 -21.59 3.50
CA ILE A 32 -10.97 -20.44 2.63
C ILE A 32 -12.05 -19.56 3.28
N ALA A 33 -13.07 -20.16 3.92
CA ALA A 33 -14.11 -19.42 4.62
C ALA A 33 -13.52 -18.53 5.73
N ILE A 34 -12.58 -19.05 6.52
CA ILE A 34 -11.89 -18.26 7.56
C ILE A 34 -11.06 -17.13 6.93
N ILE A 35 -10.32 -17.39 5.85
CA ILE A 35 -9.53 -16.36 5.15
C ILE A 35 -10.44 -15.23 4.65
N VAL A 36 -11.59 -15.54 4.06
CA VAL A 36 -12.54 -14.54 3.57
C VAL A 36 -13.06 -13.66 4.72
N ILE A 37 -13.42 -14.25 5.87
CA ILE A 37 -13.85 -13.48 7.05
C ILE A 37 -12.74 -12.52 7.52
N LEU A 38 -11.50 -13.00 7.59
CA LEU A 38 -10.37 -12.16 7.96
C LEU A 38 -10.14 -11.03 6.94
N LEU A 39 -10.24 -11.30 5.65
CA LEU A 39 -10.11 -10.29 4.60
C LEU A 39 -11.18 -9.20 4.69
N ILE A 40 -12.43 -9.56 5.01
CA ILE A 40 -13.52 -8.58 5.20
C ILE A 40 -13.20 -7.62 6.34
N ILE A 41 -12.56 -8.07 7.41
CA ILE A 41 -12.16 -7.22 8.54
C ILE A 41 -10.93 -6.38 8.20
N VAL A 42 -9.93 -6.98 7.54
CA VAL A 42 -8.64 -6.33 7.26
C VAL A 42 -8.73 -5.31 6.13
N ALA A 43 -9.45 -5.59 5.05
CA ALA A 43 -9.54 -4.73 3.87
C ALA A 43 -10.03 -3.29 4.16
N PRO A 44 -11.15 -3.04 4.87
CA PRO A 44 -11.62 -1.69 5.14
C PRO A 44 -10.65 -0.93 6.06
N ASN A 45 -10.06 -1.63 7.04
CA ASN A 45 -9.08 -1.01 7.93
C ASN A 45 -7.81 -0.60 7.16
N LEU A 46 -7.33 -1.45 6.25
CA LEU A 46 -6.18 -1.13 5.39
C LEU A 46 -6.49 0.03 4.44
N ALA A 47 -7.68 0.08 3.85
CA ALA A 47 -8.10 1.19 3.00
C ALA A 47 -8.12 2.52 3.77
N LYS A 48 -8.70 2.54 4.98
CA LYS A 48 -8.72 3.71 5.85
C LYS A 48 -7.31 4.17 6.27
N GLN A 49 -6.41 3.21 6.55
CA GLN A 49 -5.02 3.53 6.88
C GLN A 49 -4.27 4.15 5.70
N ARG A 50 -4.48 3.65 4.48
CA ARG A 50 -3.93 4.23 3.25
C ARG A 50 -4.42 5.66 3.03
N GLU A 51 -5.73 5.88 3.11
CA GLU A 51 -6.33 7.22 2.99
C GLU A 51 -5.77 8.19 4.05
N THR A 52 -5.63 7.73 5.29
CA THR A 52 -5.04 8.53 6.38
C THR A 52 -3.57 8.88 6.08
N ALA A 53 -2.78 7.93 5.58
CA ALA A 53 -1.39 8.16 5.21
C ALA A 53 -1.26 9.13 4.03
N GLU A 54 -2.14 9.02 3.03
CA GLU A 54 -2.21 9.94 1.89
C GLU A 54 -2.57 11.36 2.35
N ASN A 55 -3.57 11.51 3.22
CA ASN A 55 -3.95 12.81 3.79
C ASN A 55 -2.81 13.43 4.61
N LYS A 56 -2.11 12.65 5.43
CA LYS A 56 -0.92 13.12 6.15
C LYS A 56 0.20 13.54 5.21
N SER A 57 0.44 12.78 4.15
CA SER A 57 1.45 13.09 3.14
C SER A 57 1.12 14.38 2.40
N LYS A 58 -0.17 14.58 2.06
CA LYS A 58 -0.69 15.80 1.46
C LYS A 58 -0.43 17.03 2.33
N VAL A 59 -0.80 16.96 3.62
CA VAL A 59 -0.56 18.06 4.58
C VAL A 59 0.93 18.33 4.79
N ALA A 60 1.74 17.29 4.95
CA ALA A 60 3.18 17.44 5.13
C ALA A 60 3.86 18.08 3.92
N LEU A 61 3.45 17.70 2.70
CA LEU A 61 3.96 18.31 1.48
C LEU A 61 3.56 19.79 1.38
N LYS A 62 2.31 20.14 1.71
CA LYS A 62 1.86 21.54 1.78
C LYS A 62 2.76 22.36 2.71
N GLN A 63 2.93 21.88 3.95
CA GLN A 63 3.75 22.56 4.95
C GLN A 63 5.22 22.67 4.53
N THR A 64 5.75 21.64 3.84
CA THR A 64 7.10 21.69 3.27
C THR A 64 7.21 22.84 2.27
N VAL A 65 6.28 22.93 1.32
CA VAL A 65 6.28 24.01 0.32
C VAL A 65 6.09 25.38 0.98
N GLU A 66 5.20 25.54 1.96
CA GLU A 66 5.04 26.79 2.73
C GLU A 66 6.35 27.19 3.43
N THR A 67 7.05 26.22 4.01
CA THR A 67 8.36 26.46 4.65
C THR A 67 9.40 26.90 3.64
N GLN A 68 9.45 26.28 2.45
CA GLN A 68 10.40 26.68 1.40
C GLN A 68 10.09 28.07 0.83
N VAL A 69 8.81 28.41 0.65
CA VAL A 69 8.37 29.75 0.25
C VAL A 69 8.81 30.80 1.28
N GLU A 70 8.66 30.48 2.57
CA GLU A 70 9.09 31.39 3.64
C GLU A 70 10.61 31.56 3.67
N LEU A 71 11.37 30.46 3.53
CA LEU A 71 12.82 30.51 3.47
C LEU A 71 13.31 31.34 2.29
N TYR A 72 12.74 31.13 1.10
CA TYR A 72 13.03 31.95 -0.08
C TYR A 72 12.79 33.43 0.20
N ARG A 73 11.67 33.77 0.86
CA ARG A 73 11.35 35.15 1.22
C ARG A 73 12.36 35.76 2.19
N VAL A 74 12.87 34.99 3.14
CA VAL A 74 13.91 35.44 4.07
C VAL A 74 15.24 35.67 3.34
N GLU A 75 15.59 34.82 2.39
CA GLU A 75 16.86 34.89 1.66
C GLU A 75 16.87 36.00 0.59
N HIS A 76 15.77 36.17 -0.14
CA HIS A 76 15.69 37.07 -1.29
C HIS A 76 14.93 38.38 -1.01
N ASN A 77 14.31 38.52 0.18
CA ASN A 77 13.40 39.62 0.54
C ASN A 77 12.20 39.79 -0.42
N GLU A 78 11.88 38.74 -1.18
CA GLU A 78 10.77 38.70 -2.13
C GLU A 78 10.09 37.32 -2.09
N THR A 79 8.80 37.27 -2.43
CA THR A 79 8.08 35.99 -2.53
C THR A 79 8.37 35.35 -3.89
N PRO A 80 8.57 34.02 -3.97
CA PRO A 80 8.83 33.38 -5.26
C PRO A 80 7.62 33.56 -6.18
N LYS A 81 7.84 33.87 -7.46
CA LYS A 81 6.77 34.05 -8.46
C LYS A 81 6.13 32.73 -8.87
N GLY A 82 6.77 31.62 -8.53
CA GLY A 82 6.23 30.29 -8.76
C GLY A 82 7.10 29.20 -8.18
N LEU A 83 6.55 27.98 -8.14
CA LEU A 83 7.27 26.80 -7.67
C LEU A 83 8.54 26.49 -8.49
N SER A 84 8.63 27.00 -9.74
CA SER A 84 9.82 26.85 -10.59
C SER A 84 11.06 27.52 -9.99
N GLU A 85 10.92 28.66 -9.31
CA GLU A 85 12.05 29.34 -8.66
C GLU A 85 12.59 28.50 -7.51
N LEU A 86 11.70 27.94 -6.69
CA LEU A 86 12.05 27.00 -5.63
C LEU A 86 12.72 25.71 -6.15
N VAL A 87 12.37 25.25 -7.36
CA VAL A 87 13.04 24.11 -7.99
C VAL A 87 14.43 24.48 -8.49
N ASN A 88 14.59 25.67 -9.08
CA ASN A 88 15.86 26.13 -9.62
C ASN A 88 16.90 26.36 -8.52
N GLU A 89 16.47 26.77 -7.34
CA GLU A 89 17.32 26.93 -6.15
C GLU A 89 17.53 25.62 -5.36
N GLY A 90 16.92 24.52 -5.80
CA GLY A 90 17.06 23.22 -5.14
C GLY A 90 16.28 23.10 -3.83
N MET A 91 15.43 24.07 -3.49
CA MET A 91 14.53 24.02 -2.32
C MET A 91 13.42 22.97 -2.50
N LEU A 92 12.98 22.74 -3.74
CA LEU A 92 12.01 21.71 -4.09
C LEU A 92 12.50 20.80 -5.21
N THR A 93 12.08 19.54 -5.17
CA THR A 93 12.29 18.59 -6.27
C THR A 93 11.13 18.63 -7.26
N LYS A 94 11.39 18.23 -8.52
CA LYS A 94 10.34 18.10 -9.55
C LYS A 94 9.22 17.16 -9.10
N ASP A 95 9.56 16.07 -8.44
CA ASP A 95 8.60 15.10 -7.89
C ASP A 95 7.69 15.71 -6.82
N GLN A 96 8.22 16.60 -5.99
CA GLN A 96 7.42 17.33 -4.99
C GLN A 96 6.42 18.26 -5.67
N VAL A 97 6.83 18.98 -6.72
CA VAL A 97 5.94 19.87 -7.49
C VAL A 97 4.86 19.07 -8.20
N GLU A 98 5.19 17.93 -8.81
CA GLU A 98 4.20 17.06 -9.46
C GLU A 98 3.18 16.51 -8.44
N LYS A 99 3.65 16.01 -7.29
CA LYS A 99 2.77 15.51 -6.22
C LYS A 99 1.89 16.61 -5.64
N PHE A 100 2.42 17.83 -5.51
CA PHE A 100 1.69 18.98 -5.03
C PHE A 100 0.49 19.30 -5.93
N GLY A 101 0.70 19.32 -7.25
CA GLY A 101 -0.38 19.47 -8.23
C GLY A 101 -1.37 18.30 -8.22
N LYS A 102 -0.89 17.05 -8.06
CA LYS A 102 -1.77 15.86 -7.95
C LYS A 102 -2.68 15.92 -6.73
N TYR A 103 -2.18 16.39 -5.60
CA TYR A 103 -2.99 16.61 -4.39
C TYR A 103 -3.98 17.76 -4.51
N GLY A 104 -3.92 18.50 -5.62
CA GLY A 104 -4.78 19.63 -5.91
C GLY A 104 -4.49 20.84 -5.05
N TYR A 105 -3.22 21.07 -4.78
CA TYR A 105 -2.76 22.37 -4.32
C TYR A 105 -2.27 23.21 -5.49
N GLU A 106 -2.53 24.49 -5.39
CA GLU A 106 -2.10 25.51 -6.34
C GLU A 106 -1.33 26.59 -5.57
N TYR A 107 -0.23 27.02 -6.18
CA TYR A 107 0.57 28.13 -5.70
C TYR A 107 0.05 29.42 -6.33
N GLN A 108 -0.21 30.43 -5.51
CA GLN A 108 -0.59 31.77 -5.98
C GLN A 108 0.58 32.75 -5.82
N ASP A 109 0.65 33.74 -6.70
CA ASP A 109 1.70 34.78 -6.77
C ASP A 109 1.95 35.58 -5.46
N SER A 110 1.08 35.40 -4.45
CA SER A 110 1.23 36.00 -3.12
C SER A 110 1.97 35.11 -2.10
N GLY A 111 2.49 33.95 -2.51
CA GLY A 111 3.09 32.97 -1.59
C GLY A 111 2.07 32.10 -0.88
N LYS A 112 0.78 32.25 -1.24
CA LYS A 112 -0.32 31.48 -0.66
C LYS A 112 -0.50 30.17 -1.40
N ILE A 113 -0.70 29.11 -0.63
CA ILE A 113 -1.10 27.81 -1.13
C ILE A 113 -2.60 27.65 -0.90
N VAL A 114 -3.33 27.27 -1.95
CA VAL A 114 -4.76 26.97 -1.88
C VAL A 114 -5.04 25.59 -2.44
N ASP A 115 -6.13 24.96 -2.01
CA ASP A 115 -6.69 23.79 -2.67
C ASP A 115 -7.42 24.17 -3.98
N LYS A 116 -7.78 23.18 -4.79
CA LYS A 116 -8.59 23.34 -6.03
C LYS A 116 -9.93 24.07 -5.85
N ASN A 117 -10.39 24.27 -4.62
CA ASN A 117 -11.62 25.00 -4.29
C ASN A 117 -11.32 26.42 -3.77
N GLY A 118 -10.06 26.87 -3.82
CA GLY A 118 -9.63 28.19 -3.37
C GLY A 118 -9.52 28.33 -1.84
N LYS A 119 -9.54 27.23 -1.07
CA LYS A 119 -9.37 27.28 0.38
C LYS A 119 -7.90 27.08 0.76
N SER A 120 -7.41 27.92 1.67
CA SER A 120 -6.06 27.79 2.25
C SER A 120 -5.87 26.52 3.07
#